data_AF-A0A655ZHY7-F1
#
_entry.id   AF-A0A655ZHY7-F1
#
_cell.length_a   1.000
_cell.length_b   1.000
_cell.length_c   1.000
_cell.angle_alpha   90.00
_cell.angle_beta   90.00
_cell.angle_gamma   90.00
#
_symmetry.space_group_name_H-M   'P 1'
#
loop_
_entity.id
_entity.type
_entity.pdbx_description
1 polymer ?
#
loop_
_entity_poly.entity_id
_entity_poly.type
_entity_poly.pdbx_seq_one_letter_code
_entity_poly.pdbx_strand_id
1 'polypeptide(L)'
;MAQPLEAFSVKQLDRTWAELMEAFPPGKTLTVQEYLDQQYRLMRNLYTGVSFASLYDAENRQAFRMPWADLLHGIDDLLRLKPLERLVDLLQGEEQDQLKRWLIRQENSILHAMEQSRTMGVEAHPYWRE
;
A
#
# COMPACT_ATOMS: atom_id res chain seq x y z
N MET A 1 -19.50 -21.22 -20.10
CA MET A 1 -18.17 -21.78 -19.74
C MET A 1 -17.42 -20.97 -18.67
N ALA A 2 -17.97 -19.88 -18.11
CA ALA A 2 -17.27 -19.00 -17.15
C ALA A 2 -17.32 -19.44 -15.66
N GLN A 3 -18.25 -20.31 -15.27
CA GLN A 3 -18.44 -20.72 -13.85
C GLN A 3 -17.19 -21.25 -13.13
N PRO A 4 -16.27 -22.02 -13.77
CA PRO A 4 -15.05 -22.46 -13.09
C PRO A 4 -14.07 -21.31 -12.82
N LEU A 5 -14.04 -20.30 -13.70
CA LEU A 5 -13.09 -19.18 -13.61
C LEU A 5 -13.51 -18.17 -12.54
N GLU A 6 -14.80 -17.89 -12.43
CA GLU A 6 -15.35 -16.98 -11.41
C GLU A 6 -15.22 -17.56 -9.99
N ALA A 7 -15.52 -18.85 -9.82
CA ALA A 7 -15.29 -19.53 -8.54
C ALA A 7 -13.79 -19.55 -8.17
N PHE A 8 -12.91 -19.73 -9.16
CA PHE A 8 -11.47 -19.67 -8.95
C PHE A 8 -11.00 -18.26 -8.59
N SER A 9 -11.50 -17.22 -9.25
CA SER A 9 -11.12 -15.83 -8.97
C SER A 9 -11.52 -15.42 -7.55
N VAL A 10 -12.75 -15.73 -7.11
CA VAL A 10 -13.19 -15.47 -5.73
C VAL A 10 -12.23 -16.11 -4.72
N LYS A 11 -11.87 -17.38 -4.92
CA LYS A 11 -10.92 -18.08 -4.03
C LYS A 11 -9.55 -17.41 -3.98
N GLN A 12 -9.02 -16.96 -5.12
CA GLN A 12 -7.72 -16.28 -5.15
C GLN A 12 -7.78 -14.90 -4.50
N LEU A 13 -8.82 -14.12 -4.82
CA LEU A 13 -9.03 -12.77 -4.28
C LEU A 13 -9.22 -12.82 -2.76
N ASP A 14 -10.03 -13.74 -2.25
CA ASP A 14 -10.24 -13.94 -0.81
C ASP A 14 -8.94 -14.30 -0.09
N ARG A 15 -8.13 -15.21 -0.66
CA ARG A 15 -6.84 -15.56 -0.07
C ARG A 15 -5.93 -14.34 0.01
N THR A 16 -5.74 -13.62 -1.09
CA THR A 16 -4.85 -12.46 -1.12
C THR A 16 -5.38 -11.28 -0.31
N TRP A 17 -6.70 -11.20 -0.11
CA TRP A 17 -7.31 -10.22 0.77
C TRP A 17 -7.07 -10.54 2.24
N ALA A 18 -7.25 -11.79 2.66
CA ALA A 18 -6.93 -12.21 4.02
C ALA A 18 -5.45 -11.96 4.36
N GLU A 19 -4.54 -12.33 3.47
CA GLU A 19 -3.11 -12.09 3.62
C GLU A 19 -2.75 -10.59 3.69
N LEU A 20 -3.54 -9.74 3.01
CA LEU A 20 -3.39 -8.28 3.05
C LEU A 20 -3.88 -7.72 4.38
N MET A 21 -5.02 -8.19 4.90
CA MET A 21 -5.55 -7.79 6.20
C MET A 21 -4.65 -8.21 7.36
N GLU A 22 -4.00 -9.36 7.27
CA GLU A 22 -2.95 -9.75 8.21
C GLU A 22 -1.73 -8.82 8.16
N ALA A 23 -1.37 -8.35 6.96
CA ALA A 23 -0.23 -7.47 6.74
C ALA A 23 -0.50 -6.03 7.21
N PHE A 24 -1.75 -5.57 7.05
CA PHE A 24 -2.20 -4.21 7.37
C PHE A 24 -3.36 -4.24 8.36
N PRO A 25 -3.17 -4.74 9.60
CA PRO A 25 -4.26 -4.95 10.54
C PRO A 25 -4.93 -3.62 10.96
N PRO A 26 -6.27 -3.56 11.04
CA PRO A 26 -6.99 -2.38 11.51
C PRO A 26 -6.56 -1.99 12.92
N GLY A 27 -6.51 -0.67 13.20
CA GLY A 27 -6.23 -0.14 14.53
C GLY A 27 -4.78 -0.26 15.02
N LYS A 28 -3.88 -0.89 14.24
CA LYS A 28 -2.44 -0.90 14.52
C LYS A 28 -1.74 0.22 13.76
N THR A 29 -0.98 1.07 14.44
CA THR A 29 -0.04 2.00 13.79
C THR A 29 1.18 1.23 13.30
N LEU A 30 1.55 1.41 12.02
CA LEU A 30 2.69 0.75 11.41
C LEU A 30 3.87 1.73 11.29
N THR A 31 5.06 1.21 11.51
CA THR A 31 6.33 1.88 11.26
C THR A 31 6.68 1.87 9.77
N VAL A 32 7.64 2.71 9.36
CA VAL A 32 8.21 2.71 8.00
C VAL A 32 8.64 1.30 7.61
N GLN A 33 9.44 0.62 8.44
CA GLN A 33 9.96 -0.70 8.11
C GLN A 33 8.84 -1.73 7.95
N GLU A 34 7.82 -1.70 8.79
CA GLU A 34 6.65 -2.58 8.66
C GLU A 34 5.90 -2.35 7.34
N TYR A 35 5.76 -1.09 6.88
CA TYR A 35 5.20 -0.82 5.56
C TYR A 35 6.07 -1.39 4.43
N LEU A 36 7.39 -1.18 4.48
CA LEU A 36 8.33 -1.68 3.49
C LEU A 36 8.31 -3.21 3.40
N ASP A 37 8.30 -3.90 4.55
CA ASP A 37 8.30 -5.36 4.63
C ASP A 37 7.04 -5.99 4.00
N GLN A 38 5.92 -5.26 3.97
CA GLN A 38 4.65 -5.73 3.42
C GLN A 38 4.42 -5.34 1.95
N GLN A 39 5.34 -4.60 1.31
CA GLN A 39 5.21 -4.14 -0.08
C GLN A 39 4.85 -5.29 -1.03
N TYR A 40 5.51 -6.44 -0.89
CA TYR A 40 5.25 -7.60 -1.74
C TYR A 40 3.82 -8.15 -1.59
N ARG A 41 3.29 -8.21 -0.36
CA ARG A 41 1.91 -8.68 -0.11
C ARG A 41 0.89 -7.71 -0.72
N LEU A 42 1.13 -6.41 -0.60
CA LEU A 42 0.31 -5.37 -1.24
C LEU A 42 0.30 -5.51 -2.76
N MET A 43 1.48 -5.61 -3.38
CA MET A 43 1.61 -5.81 -4.82
C MET A 43 0.91 -7.10 -5.27
N ARG A 44 1.09 -8.21 -4.53
CA ARG A 44 0.44 -9.49 -4.83
C ARG A 44 -1.08 -9.37 -4.83
N ASN A 45 -1.67 -8.67 -3.87
CA ASN A 45 -3.11 -8.42 -3.83
C ASN A 45 -3.57 -7.62 -5.07
N LEU A 46 -2.90 -6.52 -5.38
CA LEU A 46 -3.22 -5.66 -6.53
C LEU A 46 -3.16 -6.43 -7.86
N TYR A 47 -2.06 -7.16 -8.11
CA TYR A 47 -1.89 -7.92 -9.35
C TYR A 47 -2.85 -9.11 -9.47
N THR A 48 -3.20 -9.74 -8.35
CA THR A 48 -4.25 -10.77 -8.33
C THR A 48 -5.59 -10.16 -8.73
N GLY A 49 -5.93 -8.98 -8.23
CA GLY A 49 -7.08 -8.21 -8.69
C GLY A 49 -7.05 -7.96 -10.20
N VAL A 50 -5.93 -7.46 -10.73
CA VAL A 50 -5.80 -7.14 -12.17
C VAL A 50 -6.00 -8.39 -13.03
N SER A 51 -5.51 -9.55 -12.60
CA SER A 51 -5.61 -10.81 -13.33
C SER A 51 -7.06 -11.25 -13.58
N PHE A 52 -7.99 -10.83 -12.71
CA PHE A 52 -9.42 -11.14 -12.82
C PHE A 52 -10.28 -9.91 -13.11
N ALA A 53 -9.67 -8.79 -13.51
CA ALA A 53 -10.33 -7.50 -13.70
C ALA A 53 -11.55 -7.57 -14.63
N SER A 54 -11.48 -8.33 -15.72
CA SER A 54 -12.57 -8.41 -16.70
C SER A 54 -13.82 -9.14 -16.19
N LEU A 55 -13.74 -9.81 -15.03
CA LEU A 55 -14.86 -10.57 -14.46
C LEU A 55 -15.79 -9.72 -13.59
N TYR A 56 -15.37 -8.51 -13.19
CA TYR A 56 -16.15 -7.68 -12.28
C TYR A 56 -16.21 -6.23 -12.75
N ASP A 57 -17.22 -5.53 -12.24
CA ASP A 57 -17.50 -4.14 -12.57
C ASP A 57 -16.26 -3.22 -12.43
N ALA A 58 -16.09 -2.33 -13.39
CA ALA A 58 -14.90 -1.50 -13.47
C ALA A 58 -14.85 -0.45 -12.35
N GLU A 59 -16.00 0.14 -12.01
CA GLU A 59 -16.10 1.20 -11.01
C GLU A 59 -15.88 0.63 -9.61
N ASN A 60 -16.55 -0.47 -9.26
CA ASN A 60 -16.39 -1.13 -7.95
C ASN A 60 -14.93 -1.57 -7.73
N ARG A 61 -14.28 -2.11 -8.78
CA ARG A 61 -12.87 -2.51 -8.70
C ARG A 61 -11.92 -1.32 -8.57
N GLN A 62 -12.19 -0.22 -9.26
CA GLN A 62 -11.36 0.97 -9.18
C GLN A 62 -11.45 1.60 -7.80
N ALA A 63 -12.67 1.76 -7.27
CA ALA A 63 -12.91 2.27 -5.94
C ALA A 63 -12.21 1.43 -4.86
N PHE A 64 -12.30 0.10 -4.96
CA PHE A 64 -11.64 -0.81 -4.02
C PHE A 64 -10.10 -0.72 -4.09
N ARG A 65 -9.51 -0.60 -5.30
CA ARG A 65 -8.05 -0.64 -5.48
C ARG A 65 -7.35 0.68 -5.21
N MET A 66 -8.05 1.80 -5.37
CA MET A 66 -7.48 3.14 -5.22
C MET A 66 -6.71 3.32 -3.90
N PRO A 67 -7.27 3.06 -2.71
CA PRO A 67 -6.53 3.22 -1.45
C PRO A 67 -5.28 2.34 -1.36
N TRP A 68 -5.32 1.14 -1.95
CA TRP A 68 -4.19 0.20 -1.96
C TRP A 68 -3.09 0.61 -2.94
N ALA A 69 -3.46 1.21 -4.07
CA ALA A 69 -2.51 1.77 -5.02
C ALA A 69 -1.83 3.02 -4.43
N ASP A 70 -2.58 3.89 -3.75
CA ASP A 70 -2.03 5.04 -3.03
C ASP A 70 -1.06 4.61 -1.93
N LEU A 71 -1.41 3.54 -1.20
CA LEU A 71 -0.53 2.97 -0.18
C LEU A 71 0.79 2.45 -0.77
N LEU A 72 0.73 1.80 -1.94
CA LEU A 72 1.93 1.34 -2.65
C LEU A 72 2.80 2.52 -3.10
N HIS A 73 2.18 3.60 -3.58
CA HIS A 73 2.90 4.83 -3.93
C HIS A 73 3.61 5.45 -2.71
N GLY A 74 2.95 5.47 -1.55
CA GLY A 74 3.58 5.94 -0.31
C GLY A 74 4.79 5.10 0.11
N ILE A 75 4.74 3.77 -0.08
CA ILE A 75 5.90 2.89 0.12
C ILE A 75 7.05 3.28 -0.81
N ASP A 76 6.77 3.51 -2.09
CA ASP A 76 7.78 3.93 -3.06
C ASP A 76 8.40 5.29 -2.68
N ASP A 77 7.60 6.22 -2.17
CA ASP A 77 8.09 7.52 -1.68
C ASP A 77 8.97 7.39 -0.44
N LEU A 78 8.63 6.52 0.52
CA LEU A 78 9.50 6.20 1.65
C LEU A 78 10.84 5.62 1.18
N LEU A 79 10.83 4.72 0.18
CA LEU A 79 12.05 4.17 -0.41
C LEU A 79 12.90 5.23 -1.09
N ARG A 80 12.28 6.24 -1.71
CA ARG A 80 12.99 7.38 -2.34
C ARG A 80 13.69 8.29 -1.33
N LEU A 81 13.28 8.29 -0.05
CA LEU A 81 14.00 9.02 1.00
C LEU A 81 15.30 8.32 1.41
N LYS A 82 15.40 6.99 1.28
CA LYS A 82 16.57 6.21 1.72
C LYS A 82 17.91 6.62 1.11
N PRO A 83 18.01 6.93 -0.20
CA PRO A 83 19.25 7.47 -0.74
C PRO A 83 19.62 8.83 -0.13
N LEU A 84 18.65 9.70 0.15
CA LEU A 84 18.89 11.03 0.71
C LEU A 84 19.40 10.95 2.16
N GLU A 85 18.90 10.01 2.96
CA GLU A 85 19.43 9.72 4.31
C GLU A 85 20.95 9.46 4.27
N ARG A 86 21.46 8.77 3.24
CA ARG A 86 22.89 8.45 3.09
C ARG A 86 23.75 9.65 2.69
N LEU A 87 23.13 10.69 2.14
CA LEU A 87 23.82 11.91 1.73
C LEU A 87 23.93 12.94 2.87
N VAL A 88 23.14 12.76 3.94
CA VAL A 88 23.13 13.67 5.09
C VAL A 88 24.51 13.87 5.68
N ASP A 89 25.27 12.78 5.85
CA ASP A 89 26.60 12.83 6.49
C ASP A 89 27.69 13.39 5.56
N LEU A 90 27.36 13.65 4.28
CA LEU A 90 28.24 14.37 3.35
C LEU A 90 28.12 15.90 3.50
N LEU A 91 27.06 16.37 4.15
CA LEU A 91 26.82 17.78 4.43
C LEU A 91 27.36 18.16 5.82
N GLN A 92 27.55 19.46 6.05
CA GLN A 92 28.03 19.97 7.34
C GLN A 92 27.24 21.19 7.80
N GLY A 93 27.20 21.41 9.12
CA GLY A 93 26.58 22.57 9.72
C GLY A 93 25.10 22.71 9.36
N GLU A 94 24.70 23.90 8.94
CA GLU A 94 23.29 24.23 8.71
C GLU A 94 22.63 23.38 7.63
N GLU A 95 23.34 23.06 6.54
CA GLU A 95 22.80 22.27 5.43
C GLU A 95 22.44 20.84 5.86
N GLN A 96 23.30 20.22 6.67
CA GLN A 96 23.05 18.91 7.25
C GLN A 96 21.79 18.92 8.13
N ASP A 97 21.68 19.93 8.99
CA ASP A 97 20.55 20.08 9.91
C ASP A 97 19.23 20.37 9.16
N GLN A 98 19.28 21.17 8.10
CA GLN A 98 18.13 21.44 7.25
C GLN A 98 17.65 20.17 6.55
N LEU A 99 18.55 19.37 5.96
CA LEU A 99 18.19 18.11 5.30
C LEU A 99 17.61 17.10 6.30
N LYS A 100 18.21 16.95 7.49
CA LYS A 100 17.68 16.07 8.56
C LYS A 100 16.25 16.46 8.94
N ARG A 101 15.99 17.73 9.21
CA ARG A 101 14.63 18.21 9.54
C ARG A 101 13.66 18.03 8.39
N TRP A 102 14.11 18.25 7.15
CA TRP A 102 13.27 18.05 5.98
C TRP A 102 12.89 16.57 5.80
N LEU A 103 13.85 15.63 5.93
CA LEU A 103 13.59 14.19 5.85
C LEU A 103 12.56 13.74 6.89
N ILE A 104 12.71 14.16 8.16
CA ILE A 104 11.76 13.83 9.23
C ILE A 104 10.35 14.35 8.92
N ARG A 105 10.23 15.59 8.44
CA ARG A 105 8.92 16.16 8.05
C ARG A 105 8.31 15.41 6.88
N GLN A 106 9.13 15.05 5.88
CA GLN A 106 8.66 14.34 4.71
C GLN A 106 8.18 12.93 5.05
N GLU A 107 8.95 12.18 5.84
CA GLU A 107 8.57 10.85 6.33
C GLU A 107 7.25 10.91 7.10
N ASN A 108 7.12 11.84 8.06
CA ASN A 108 5.88 12.00 8.84
C ASN A 108 4.68 12.35 7.96
N SER A 109 4.86 13.20 6.94
CA SER A 109 3.80 13.55 6.00
C SER A 109 3.35 12.35 5.17
N ILE A 110 4.30 11.54 4.69
CA ILE A 110 4.01 10.33 3.92
C ILE A 110 3.29 9.30 4.79
N LEU A 111 3.80 9.04 6.00
CA LEU A 111 3.18 8.10 6.94
C LEU A 111 1.74 8.51 7.29
N HIS A 112 1.48 9.80 7.48
CA HIS A 112 0.14 10.28 7.77
C HIS A 112 -0.83 10.04 6.61
N ALA A 113 -0.42 10.31 5.36
CA ALA A 113 -1.23 10.04 4.18
C ALA A 113 -1.46 8.53 3.98
N MET A 114 -0.42 7.72 4.14
CA MET A 114 -0.49 6.26 4.05
C MET A 114 -1.47 5.68 5.07
N GLU A 115 -1.49 6.20 6.30
CA GLU A 115 -2.42 5.75 7.33
C GLU A 115 -3.88 6.03 6.96
N GLN A 116 -4.15 7.19 6.36
CA GLN A 116 -5.48 7.51 5.84
C GLN A 116 -5.89 6.56 4.71
N SER A 117 -5.02 6.37 3.71
CA SER A 117 -5.26 5.45 2.59
C SER A 117 -5.49 4.02 3.07
N ARG A 118 -4.68 3.56 4.05
CA ARG A 118 -4.83 2.23 4.65
C ARG A 118 -6.16 2.07 5.38
N THR A 119 -6.59 3.09 6.13
CA THR A 119 -7.88 3.09 6.83
C THR A 119 -9.02 2.93 5.83
N MET A 120 -9.02 3.73 4.75
CA MET A 120 -10.00 3.60 3.66
C MET A 120 -9.98 2.21 3.01
N GLY A 121 -8.79 1.66 2.79
CA GLY A 121 -8.63 0.33 2.21
C GLY A 121 -9.20 -0.79 3.09
N VAL A 122 -8.94 -0.75 4.40
CA VAL A 122 -9.41 -1.76 5.35
C VAL A 122 -10.94 -1.70 5.54
N GLU A 123 -11.54 -0.51 5.44
CA GLU A 123 -12.99 -0.32 5.50
C GLU A 123 -13.73 -0.66 4.19
N ALA A 124 -12.99 -0.81 3.09
CA ALA A 124 -13.57 -1.10 1.78
C ALA A 124 -14.15 -2.53 1.72
N HIS A 125 -15.33 -2.65 1.11
CA HIS A 125 -15.99 -3.93 0.92
C HIS A 125 -15.45 -4.62 -0.34
N PRO A 126 -15.06 -5.91 -0.28
CA PRO A 126 -14.58 -6.64 -1.44
C PRO A 126 -15.63 -6.74 -2.56
N TYR A 127 -15.35 -6.14 -3.72
CA TYR A 127 -16.24 -6.08 -4.89
C TYR A 127 -16.62 -7.45 -5.49
N TRP A 128 -15.91 -8.52 -5.13
CA TRP A 128 -16.14 -9.88 -5.65
C TRP A 128 -17.02 -10.75 -4.76
N ARG A 129 -17.56 -10.17 -3.67
CA ARG A 129 -18.47 -10.84 -2.73
C ARG A 129 -19.91 -10.32 -2.81
N GLU A 130 -20.18 -9.46 -3.78
CA GLU A 130 -21.52 -8.96 -4.11
C GLU A 130 -22.32 -9.96 -4.95
#